data_AF-A0A936BW63-F1
#
_entry.id   AF-A0A936BW63-F1
#
_cell.length_a   1.000
_cell.length_b   1.000
_cell.length_c   1.000
_cell.angle_alpha   90.00
_cell.angle_beta   90.00
_cell.angle_gamma   90.00
#
_symmetry.space_group_name_H-M   'P 1'
#
loop_
_entity.id
_entity.type
_entity.pdbx_description
1 polymer ?
#
loop_
_entity_poly.entity_id
_entity_poly.type
_entity_poly.pdbx_seq_one_letter_code
_entity_poly.pdbx_strand_id
1 'polypeptide(L)'
;MHTTDLHRSLPSLFSELVFGAPETGAYILNRGDPGLLKSLDRLSAQDASRSSQGGATVAAHVAHLAFGLSLLNRWAGGEANPFADANWGKAWQVGEVDETEWAGLKRELQGEVERWHRALQSERAVSGMELDGVIGSIAHLAYHLGAIRQVVAEVRGPKAND
;
A
#
# COMPACT_ATOMS: atom_id res chain seq x y z
N MET A 1 9.59 -10.27 23.11
CA MET A 1 9.04 -11.25 22.13
C MET A 1 10.07 -11.37 21.02
N HIS A 2 10.61 -12.57 20.79
CA HIS A 2 11.62 -12.75 19.74
C HIS A 2 10.91 -12.68 18.38
N THR A 3 11.15 -11.59 17.65
CA THR A 3 10.57 -11.27 16.33
C THR A 3 11.12 -12.14 15.20
N THR A 4 11.87 -13.20 15.54
CA THR A 4 12.65 -14.03 14.62
C THR A 4 11.78 -14.78 13.61
N ASP A 5 10.47 -14.97 13.86
CA ASP A 5 9.56 -15.55 12.87
C ASP A 5 8.81 -14.51 12.01
N LEU A 6 8.69 -13.27 12.50
CA LEU A 6 7.94 -12.22 11.81
C LEU A 6 8.77 -11.48 10.76
N HIS A 7 10.10 -11.37 10.95
CA HIS A 7 10.98 -10.66 10.00
C HIS A 7 10.99 -11.26 8.59
N ARG A 8 10.59 -12.53 8.42
CA ARG A 8 10.42 -13.16 7.09
C ARG A 8 8.99 -13.04 6.57
N SER A 9 8.02 -13.24 7.45
CA SER A 9 6.60 -13.27 7.10
C SER A 9 6.09 -11.90 6.67
N LEU A 10 6.46 -10.83 7.38
CA LEU A 10 5.96 -9.48 7.11
C LEU A 10 6.40 -8.94 5.74
N PRO A 11 7.69 -8.99 5.35
CA PRO A 11 8.09 -8.64 3.98
C PRO A 11 7.41 -9.49 2.92
N SER A 12 7.25 -10.80 3.17
CA SER A 12 6.61 -11.70 2.20
C SER A 12 5.16 -11.31 1.92
N LEU A 13 4.35 -11.09 2.96
CA LEU A 13 2.95 -10.68 2.82
C LEU A 13 2.82 -9.29 2.20
N PHE A 14 3.70 -8.36 2.59
CA PHE A 14 3.74 -7.02 1.98
C PHE A 14 4.12 -7.08 0.49
N SER A 15 5.14 -7.87 0.16
CA SER A 15 5.62 -8.06 -1.21
C SER A 15 4.52 -8.64 -2.10
N GLU A 16 3.76 -9.62 -1.61
CA GLU A 16 2.63 -10.20 -2.32
C GLU A 16 1.61 -9.11 -2.72
N LEU A 17 1.22 -8.26 -1.77
CA LEU A 17 0.24 -7.20 -2.02
C LEU A 17 0.74 -6.13 -2.99
N VAL A 18 2.02 -5.77 -2.91
CA VAL A 18 2.58 -4.64 -3.67
C VAL A 18 3.04 -5.06 -5.06
N PHE A 19 3.81 -6.14 -5.15
CA PHE A 19 4.53 -6.57 -6.35
C PHE A 19 3.85 -7.74 -7.07
N GLY A 20 2.88 -8.37 -6.42
CA GLY A 20 2.06 -9.44 -6.96
C GLY A 20 2.32 -10.79 -6.30
N ALA A 21 1.35 -11.68 -6.49
CA ALA A 21 1.35 -13.02 -5.98
C ALA A 21 2.00 -14.00 -6.98
N PRO A 22 2.96 -14.83 -6.54
CA PRO A 22 3.57 -15.81 -7.43
C PRO A 22 2.60 -16.93 -7.77
N GLU A 23 2.84 -17.59 -8.91
CA GLU A 23 2.03 -18.73 -9.37
C GLU A 23 2.16 -19.96 -8.45
N THR A 24 3.24 -20.04 -7.68
CA THR A 24 3.52 -21.17 -6.78
C THR A 24 2.66 -21.18 -5.52
N GLY A 25 2.03 -20.06 -5.17
CA GLY A 25 1.23 -19.93 -3.94
C GLY A 25 1.14 -18.49 -3.45
N ALA A 26 0.02 -18.15 -2.81
CA ALA A 26 -0.28 -16.82 -2.30
C ALA A 26 -1.12 -16.96 -1.02
N TYR A 27 -1.10 -15.93 -0.17
CA TYR A 27 -1.74 -15.96 1.15
C TYR A 27 -2.92 -15.01 1.29
N ILE A 28 -2.82 -13.82 0.69
CA ILE A 28 -3.85 -12.78 0.74
C ILE A 28 -4.53 -12.62 -0.63
N LEU A 29 -3.74 -12.59 -1.70
CA LEU A 29 -4.19 -12.50 -3.07
C LEU A 29 -4.34 -13.89 -3.70
N ASN A 30 -5.01 -13.95 -4.86
CA ASN A 30 -5.01 -15.15 -5.67
C ASN A 30 -3.67 -15.30 -6.40
N ARG A 31 -3.30 -16.54 -6.75
CA ARG A 31 -2.11 -16.83 -7.57
C ARG A 31 -2.18 -16.05 -8.89
N GLY A 32 -1.03 -15.51 -9.32
CA GLY A 32 -0.93 -14.72 -10.54
C GLY A 32 -1.51 -13.31 -10.45
N ASP A 33 -1.94 -12.87 -9.26
CA ASP A 33 -2.38 -11.50 -9.06
C ASP A 33 -1.21 -10.52 -9.29
N PRO A 34 -1.39 -9.48 -10.12
CA PRO A 34 -0.32 -8.54 -10.45
C PRO A 34 0.12 -7.66 -9.26
N GLY A 35 -0.65 -7.59 -8.17
CA GLY A 35 -0.38 -6.72 -7.04
C GLY A 35 -0.71 -5.25 -7.33
N LEU A 36 -0.55 -4.41 -6.31
CA LEU A 36 -0.94 -3.00 -6.33
C LEU A 36 -0.29 -2.21 -7.47
N LEU A 37 1.04 -2.22 -7.58
CA LEU A 37 1.75 -1.32 -8.51
C LEU A 37 1.38 -1.61 -9.97
N LYS A 38 1.45 -2.89 -10.38
CA LYS A 38 1.08 -3.29 -11.74
C LYS A 38 -0.42 -3.14 -12.02
N SER A 39 -1.28 -3.22 -11.00
CA SER A 39 -2.69 -2.85 -11.13
C SER A 39 -2.84 -1.36 -11.44
N LEU A 40 -2.16 -0.48 -10.71
CA LEU A 40 -2.22 0.97 -10.92
C LEU A 40 -1.65 1.42 -12.27
N ASP A 41 -0.67 0.70 -12.82
CA ASP A 41 -0.11 1.00 -14.14
C ASP A 41 -1.08 0.83 -15.30
N ARG A 42 -2.20 0.13 -15.08
CA ARG A 42 -3.26 -0.03 -16.08
C ARG A 42 -4.23 1.14 -16.12
N LEU A 43 -4.18 2.04 -15.14
CA LEU A 43 -5.15 3.12 -14.98
C LEU A 43 -4.66 4.40 -15.63
N SER A 44 -5.56 5.05 -16.38
CA SER A 44 -5.40 6.44 -16.81
C SER A 44 -5.65 7.41 -15.64
N ALA A 45 -5.32 8.69 -15.82
CA ALA A 45 -5.69 9.72 -14.85
C ALA A 45 -7.21 9.87 -14.70
N GLN A 46 -7.97 9.63 -15.78
CA GLN A 46 -9.43 9.61 -15.72
C GLN A 46 -9.94 8.48 -14.83
N ASP A 47 -9.37 7.28 -14.92
CA ASP A 47 -9.74 6.18 -14.02
C ASP A 47 -9.32 6.46 -12.59
N ALA A 48 -8.14 7.06 -12.40
CA ALA A 48 -7.64 7.46 -11.08
C ALA A 48 -8.55 8.48 -10.39
N SER A 49 -9.23 9.32 -11.19
CA SER A 49 -10.17 10.35 -10.72
C SER A 49 -11.56 9.81 -10.36
N ARG A 50 -11.85 8.52 -10.63
CA ARG A 50 -13.15 7.92 -10.29
C ARG A 50 -13.27 7.63 -8.80
N SER A 51 -14.50 7.64 -8.30
CA SER A 51 -14.89 7.17 -6.97
C SER A 51 -16.10 6.23 -7.03
N SER A 52 -16.36 5.49 -5.95
CA SER A 52 -17.55 4.65 -5.80
C SER A 52 -18.47 5.20 -4.73
N GLN A 53 -19.75 5.39 -5.06
CA GLN A 53 -20.81 5.82 -4.13
C GLN A 53 -20.47 7.10 -3.32
N GLY A 54 -19.81 8.08 -3.95
CA GLY A 54 -19.40 9.32 -3.28
C GLY A 54 -18.24 9.17 -2.29
N GLY A 55 -17.56 8.03 -2.28
CA GLY A 55 -16.33 7.80 -1.53
C GLY A 55 -15.10 8.50 -2.14
N ALA A 56 -13.93 8.17 -1.61
CA ALA A 56 -12.65 8.69 -2.09
C ALA A 56 -12.32 8.23 -3.53
N THR A 57 -11.54 9.02 -4.25
CA THR A 57 -11.05 8.63 -5.58
C THR A 57 -9.93 7.60 -5.46
N VAL A 58 -9.61 6.90 -6.56
CA VAL A 58 -8.42 6.03 -6.58
C VAL A 58 -7.15 6.84 -6.32
N ALA A 59 -7.04 8.04 -6.89
CA ALA A 59 -5.93 8.96 -6.65
C ALA A 59 -5.81 9.31 -5.15
N ALA A 60 -6.92 9.56 -4.45
CA ALA A 60 -6.92 9.78 -3.01
C ALA A 60 -6.44 8.57 -2.20
N HIS A 61 -6.88 7.36 -2.57
CA HIS A 61 -6.38 6.14 -1.93
C HIS A 61 -4.87 5.98 -2.09
N VAL A 62 -4.34 6.25 -3.29
CA VAL A 62 -2.91 6.17 -3.58
C VAL A 62 -2.13 7.24 -2.81
N ALA A 63 -2.60 8.49 -2.80
CA ALA A 63 -2.00 9.56 -2.03
C ALA A 63 -1.99 9.25 -0.53
N HIS A 64 -3.08 8.67 -0.01
CA HIS A 64 -3.20 8.28 1.39
C HIS A 64 -2.21 7.17 1.77
N LEU A 65 -2.09 6.13 0.93
CA LEU A 65 -1.10 5.08 1.13
C LEU A 65 0.33 5.61 1.09
N ALA A 66 0.67 6.45 0.09
CA ALA A 66 2.00 7.04 -0.02
C ALA A 66 2.35 7.86 1.22
N PHE A 67 1.42 8.72 1.67
CA PHE A 67 1.61 9.52 2.88
C PHE A 67 1.80 8.64 4.13
N GLY A 68 0.95 7.65 4.37
CA GLY A 68 1.08 6.77 5.54
C GLY A 68 2.39 5.98 5.55
N LEU A 69 2.82 5.47 4.40
CA LEU A 69 4.10 4.80 4.26
C LEU A 69 5.28 5.75 4.43
N SER A 70 5.17 7.02 4.01
CA SER A 70 6.20 8.03 4.27
C SER A 70 6.48 8.22 5.77
N LEU A 71 5.42 8.18 6.60
CA LEU A 71 5.54 8.30 8.05
C LEU A 71 6.22 7.07 8.66
N LEU A 72 5.83 5.88 8.21
CA LEU A 72 6.47 4.62 8.60
C LEU A 72 7.95 4.58 8.20
N ASN A 73 8.28 5.06 7.00
CA ASN A 73 9.66 5.14 6.53
C ASN A 73 10.51 6.14 7.34
N ARG A 74 9.95 7.29 7.70
CA ARG A 74 10.60 8.27 8.61
C ARG A 74 10.84 7.69 9.99
N TRP A 75 9.83 7.02 10.57
CA TRP A 75 9.95 6.32 11.85
C TRP A 75 11.04 5.24 11.77
N ALA A 76 11.03 4.43 10.70
CA ALA A 76 12.06 3.42 10.47
C ALA A 76 13.46 4.01 10.25
N GLY A 77 13.55 5.25 9.79
CA GLY A 77 14.79 6.02 9.69
C GLY A 77 15.27 6.64 11.00
N GLY A 78 14.54 6.44 12.11
CA GLY A 78 14.92 6.90 13.45
C GLY A 78 14.26 8.21 13.88
N GLU A 79 13.32 8.76 13.11
CA GLU A 79 12.54 9.91 13.58
C GLU A 79 11.63 9.51 14.75
N ALA A 80 11.71 10.26 15.84
CA ALA A 80 11.09 9.86 17.12
C ALA A 80 9.56 9.72 17.06
N ASN A 81 8.86 10.65 16.40
CA ASN A 81 7.40 10.58 16.26
C ASN A 81 6.90 11.33 15.02
N PRO A 82 7.09 10.79 13.80
CA PRO A 82 6.61 11.43 12.57
C PRO A 82 5.08 11.52 12.50
N PHE A 83 4.36 10.80 13.37
CA PHE A 83 2.91 10.74 13.39
C PHE A 83 2.23 11.87 14.17
N ALA A 84 2.97 12.58 15.04
CA ALA A 84 2.43 13.59 15.95
C ALA A 84 1.61 14.67 15.24
N ASP A 85 2.13 15.16 14.11
CA ASP A 85 1.56 16.25 13.33
C ASP A 85 1.01 15.78 11.97
N ALA A 86 0.73 14.47 11.84
CA ALA A 86 0.30 13.87 10.59
C ALA A 86 -1.09 14.38 10.17
N ASN A 87 -1.15 15.11 9.05
CA ASN A 87 -2.41 15.54 8.46
C ASN A 87 -2.97 14.47 7.50
N TRP A 88 -3.53 13.41 8.07
CA TRP A 88 -4.16 12.31 7.33
C TRP A 88 -5.29 12.77 6.40
N GLY A 89 -6.00 13.84 6.77
CA GLY A 89 -7.11 14.39 6.00
C GLY A 89 -6.69 14.99 4.65
N LYS A 90 -5.47 15.51 4.55
CA LYS A 90 -4.98 16.17 3.33
C LYS A 90 -4.92 15.21 2.14
N ALA A 91 -4.49 13.97 2.36
CA ALA A 91 -4.42 12.97 1.29
C ALA A 91 -5.81 12.62 0.72
N TRP A 92 -6.86 12.72 1.54
CA TRP A 92 -8.24 12.46 1.11
C TRP A 92 -8.88 13.59 0.32
N GLN A 93 -8.22 14.75 0.22
CA GLN A 93 -8.70 15.89 -0.59
C GLN A 93 -8.32 15.77 -2.06
N VAL A 94 -7.50 14.79 -2.44
CA VAL A 94 -7.14 14.54 -3.84
C VAL A 94 -8.39 14.09 -4.59
N GLY A 95 -8.83 14.89 -5.56
CA GLY A 95 -10.03 14.65 -6.35
C GLY A 95 -9.68 14.14 -7.74
N GLU A 96 -10.02 14.94 -8.74
CA GLU A 96 -9.58 14.74 -10.11
C GLU A 96 -8.09 15.06 -10.25
N VAL A 97 -7.40 14.28 -11.10
CA VAL A 97 -5.98 14.44 -11.41
C VAL A 97 -5.76 14.37 -12.91
N ASP A 98 -4.74 15.06 -13.41
CA ASP A 98 -4.23 14.89 -14.76
C ASP A 98 -3.17 13.77 -14.86
N GLU A 99 -2.68 13.47 -16.07
CA GLU A 99 -1.67 12.42 -16.30
C GLU A 99 -0.33 12.71 -15.63
N THR A 100 0.05 13.98 -15.48
CA THR A 100 1.30 14.38 -14.82
C THR A 100 1.20 14.15 -13.32
N GLU A 101 0.09 14.59 -12.71
CA GLU A 101 -0.23 14.40 -11.30
C GLU A 101 -0.35 12.92 -10.97
N TRP A 102 -1.07 12.15 -11.80
CA TRP A 102 -1.22 10.72 -11.61
C TRP A 102 0.11 9.98 -11.68
N ALA A 103 0.95 10.28 -12.68
CA ALA A 103 2.29 9.72 -12.76
C ALA A 103 3.16 10.10 -11.56
N GLY A 104 2.99 11.31 -11.01
CA GLY A 104 3.62 11.74 -9.77
C GLY A 104 3.23 10.88 -8.57
N LEU A 105 1.93 10.69 -8.35
CA LEU A 105 1.40 9.87 -7.26
C LEU A 105 1.87 8.41 -7.35
N LYS A 106 1.88 7.82 -8.55
CA LYS A 106 2.40 6.45 -8.75
C LYS A 106 3.88 6.35 -8.37
N ARG A 107 4.72 7.31 -8.80
CA ARG A 107 6.16 7.33 -8.46
C ARG A 107 6.38 7.50 -6.97
N GLU A 108 5.60 8.37 -6.31
CA GLU A 108 5.69 8.59 -4.87
C GLU A 108 5.35 7.31 -4.11
N LEU A 109 4.18 6.71 -4.41
CA LEU A 109 3.78 5.45 -3.79
C LEU A 109 4.82 4.35 -4.02
N GLN A 110 5.32 4.19 -5.24
CA GLN A 110 6.37 3.21 -5.56
C GLN A 110 7.61 3.41 -4.68
N GLY A 111 8.09 4.64 -4.56
CA GLY A 111 9.24 4.95 -3.70
C GLY A 111 9.00 4.59 -2.23
N GLU A 112 7.80 4.86 -1.72
CA GLU A 112 7.45 4.58 -0.32
C GLU A 112 7.27 3.09 -0.04
N VAL A 113 6.60 2.33 -0.91
CA VAL A 113 6.44 0.87 -0.73
C VAL A 113 7.78 0.15 -0.83
N GLU A 114 8.67 0.59 -1.73
CA GLU A 114 10.00 -0.02 -1.86
C GLU A 114 10.88 0.25 -0.63
N ARG A 115 10.85 1.48 -0.10
CA ARG A 115 11.54 1.82 1.15
C ARG A 115 10.99 1.02 2.32
N TRP A 116 9.67 0.91 2.42
CA TRP A 116 9.04 0.21 3.52
C TRP A 116 9.29 -1.30 3.45
N HIS A 117 9.22 -1.89 2.26
CA HIS A 117 9.59 -3.28 2.05
C HIS A 117 11.02 -3.58 2.53
N ARG A 118 11.99 -2.72 2.18
CA ARG A 118 13.37 -2.84 2.71
C ARG A 118 13.43 -2.69 4.23
N ALA A 119 12.65 -1.75 4.79
CA ALA A 119 12.60 -1.55 6.24
C ALA A 119 12.03 -2.76 6.99
N LEU A 120 11.06 -3.48 6.41
CA LEU A 120 10.47 -4.72 6.95
C LEU A 120 11.46 -5.89 6.94
N GLN A 121 12.42 -5.90 6.00
CA GLN A 121 13.45 -6.96 5.91
C GLN A 121 14.52 -6.83 7.00
N SER A 122 14.64 -5.66 7.63
CA SER A 122 15.61 -5.41 8.69
C SER A 122 15.05 -5.80 10.06
N GLU A 123 15.79 -6.64 10.78
CA GLU A 123 15.50 -6.93 12.18
C GLU A 123 15.55 -5.67 13.03
N ARG A 124 14.55 -5.51 13.90
CA ARG A 124 14.46 -4.40 14.84
C ARG A 124 13.77 -4.83 16.12
N ALA A 125 14.21 -4.27 17.24
CA ALA A 125 13.46 -4.32 18.48
C ALA A 125 12.33 -3.30 18.40
N VAL A 126 11.09 -3.76 18.59
CA VAL A 126 9.88 -2.93 18.61
C VAL A 126 9.09 -3.22 19.87
N SER A 127 8.46 -2.20 20.42
CA SER A 127 7.40 -2.33 21.40
C SER A 127 6.16 -3.01 20.79
N GLY A 128 5.20 -3.42 21.63
CA GLY A 128 3.93 -3.98 21.15
C GLY A 128 3.16 -3.01 20.25
N MET A 129 3.10 -1.73 20.64
CA MET A 129 2.43 -0.68 19.87
C MET A 129 3.07 -0.47 18.49
N GLU A 130 4.40 -0.49 18.42
CA GLU A 130 5.12 -0.37 17.14
C GLU A 130 4.91 -1.60 16.26
N LEU A 131 4.85 -2.80 16.86
CA LEU A 131 4.52 -4.02 16.12
C LEU A 131 3.10 -3.97 15.55
N ASP A 132 2.12 -3.45 16.30
CA ASP A 132 0.76 -3.23 15.80
C ASP A 132 0.75 -2.27 14.62
N GLY A 133 1.58 -1.21 14.65
CA GLY A 133 1.77 -0.30 13.52
C GLY A 133 2.36 -1.00 12.28
N VAL A 134 3.36 -1.87 12.49
CA VAL A 134 3.97 -2.66 11.41
C VAL A 134 2.96 -3.61 10.77
N ILE A 135 2.24 -4.42 11.56
CA ILE A 135 1.22 -5.35 11.07
C ILE A 135 0.06 -4.58 10.42
N GLY A 136 -0.37 -3.50 11.07
CA GLY A 136 -1.41 -2.60 10.61
C GLY A 136 -1.10 -2.03 9.23
N SER A 137 0.16 -1.70 8.93
CA SER A 137 0.56 -1.20 7.60
C SER A 137 0.23 -2.18 6.47
N ILE A 138 0.36 -3.49 6.70
CA ILE A 138 0.10 -4.54 5.71
C ILE A 138 -1.41 -4.72 5.54
N ALA A 139 -2.14 -4.84 6.65
CA ALA A 139 -3.59 -4.96 6.65
C ALA A 139 -4.28 -3.74 6.00
N HIS A 140 -3.78 -2.55 6.30
CA HIS A 140 -4.28 -1.30 5.74
C HIS A 140 -4.02 -1.19 4.23
N LEU A 141 -2.87 -1.65 3.75
CA LEU A 141 -2.59 -1.73 2.32
C LEU A 141 -3.55 -2.71 1.61
N ALA A 142 -3.80 -3.88 2.20
CA ALA A 142 -4.77 -4.84 1.65
C ALA A 142 -6.19 -4.25 1.57
N TYR A 143 -6.61 -3.52 2.60
CA TYR A 143 -7.89 -2.81 2.62
C TYR A 143 -7.99 -1.82 1.44
N HIS A 144 -6.96 -0.98 1.24
CA HIS A 144 -6.96 -0.01 0.14
C HIS A 144 -6.88 -0.64 -1.25
N LEU A 145 -6.10 -1.70 -1.42
CA LEU A 145 -6.11 -2.46 -2.67
C LEU A 145 -7.51 -3.01 -2.99
N GLY A 146 -8.21 -3.54 -1.98
CA GLY A 146 -9.61 -3.96 -2.11
C GLY A 146 -10.54 -2.81 -2.48
N ALA A 147 -10.43 -1.65 -1.82
CA ALA A 147 -11.24 -0.47 -2.09
C ALA A 147 -11.04 0.05 -3.52
N ILE A 148 -9.79 0.19 -3.97
CA ILE A 148 -9.44 0.61 -5.34
C ILE A 148 -10.09 -0.34 -6.37
N ARG A 149 -10.07 -1.65 -6.13
CA ARG A 149 -10.70 -2.67 -6.98
C ARG A 149 -12.23 -2.64 -7.00
N GLN A 150 -12.87 -2.00 -6.02
CA GLN A 150 -14.30 -1.73 -6.03
C GLN A 150 -14.65 -0.45 -6.80
N VAL A 151 -13.72 0.51 -6.89
CA VAL A 151 -13.90 1.71 -7.71
C VAL A 151 -13.70 1.42 -9.19
N VAL A 152 -12.62 0.70 -9.55
CA VAL A 152 -12.30 0.37 -10.94
C VAL A 152 -12.17 -1.14 -11.09
N ALA A 153 -13.07 -1.76 -11.85
CA ALA A 153 -13.10 -3.22 -12.01
C ALA A 153 -11.92 -3.77 -12.83
N GLU A 154 -11.30 -2.95 -13.69
CA GLU A 154 -10.19 -3.33 -14.59
C GLU A 154 -8.91 -3.73 -13.85
N VAL A 155 -8.77 -3.32 -12.58
CA VAL A 155 -7.61 -3.64 -11.74
C VAL A 155 -7.84 -4.79 -10.79
N ARG A 156 -8.98 -5.49 -10.90
CA ARG A 156 -9.26 -6.70 -10.14
C ARG A 156 -8.26 -7.79 -10.49
N GLY A 157 -7.84 -8.53 -9.47
CA GLY A 157 -7.00 -9.71 -9.61
C GLY A 157 -7.72 -10.85 -10.34
N PRO A 158 -7.00 -11.92 -10.69
CA PRO A 158 -7.59 -13.13 -11.24
C PRO A 158 -8.62 -13.71 -10.25
N LYS A 159 -9.61 -14.41 -10.79
CA LYS A 159 -10.50 -15.23 -9.97
C LYS A 159 -9.72 -16.41 -9.39
N ALA A 160 -10.16 -16.89 -8.23
CA ALA A 160 -9.71 -18.19 -7.76
C ALA A 160 -10.26 -19.24 -8.73
N ASN A 161 -9.35 -19.95 -9.39
CA ASN A 161 -9.65 -21.12 -10.20
C ASN A 161 -9.00 -22.29 -9.46
N ASP A 162 -9.84 -23.15 -8.88
CA ASP A 162 -9.45 -24.40 -8.22
C ASP A 162 -9.27 -25.55 -9.23
#